data_AF-H1B603-F1
#
_entry.id   AF-H1B603-F1
#
_cell.length_a   1.000
_cell.length_b   1.000
_cell.length_c   1.000
_cell.angle_alpha   90.00
_cell.angle_beta   90.00
_cell.angle_gamma   90.00
#
_symmetry.space_group_name_H-M   'P 1'
#
loop_
_entity.id
_entity.type
_entity.pdbx_description
1 polymer ?
#
loop_
_entity_poly.entity_id
_entity_poly.type
_entity_poly.pdbx_seq_one_letter_code
_entity_poly.pdbx_strand_id
1 'polypeptide(L)'
;MISIHKTLFNSLDKILNKADRLKYDQHFVTHESSDFTRKSRKLSFKDTISFILSMAGKPIREELLDFFHYSNNPPTASALVQARSKISSRVFQYILNELNKAFPPDNLYKGYHLIAVDGSEMQIPLDFSDPDTLHKS
;
A
#
# COMPACT_ATOMS: atom_id res chain seq x y z
N MET A 1 7.62 -13.18 -18.12
CA MET A 1 8.34 -12.83 -16.87
C MET A 1 7.42 -11.93 -16.05
N ILE A 2 7.00 -12.33 -14.84
CA ILE A 2 6.17 -11.45 -14.00
C ILE A 2 7.08 -10.32 -13.51
N SER A 3 6.73 -9.07 -13.82
CA SER A 3 7.50 -7.90 -13.37
C SER A 3 7.66 -7.93 -11.85
N ILE A 4 8.86 -7.62 -11.34
CA ILE A 4 9.15 -7.54 -9.91
C ILE A 4 8.15 -6.63 -9.17
N HIS A 5 7.70 -5.58 -9.85
CA HIS A 5 6.62 -4.70 -9.41
C HIS A 5 5.34 -5.50 -9.11
N LYS A 6 4.83 -6.28 -10.08
CA LYS A 6 3.63 -7.11 -9.89
C LYS A 6 3.80 -8.10 -8.74
N THR A 7 4.98 -8.72 -8.62
CA THR A 7 5.29 -9.65 -7.51
C THR A 7 5.28 -8.96 -6.16
N LEU A 8 5.85 -7.75 -6.07
CA LEU A 8 5.86 -6.92 -4.86
C LEU A 8 4.44 -6.57 -4.41
N PHE A 9 3.63 -5.99 -5.31
CA PHE A 9 2.25 -5.61 -4.99
C PHE A 9 1.39 -6.81 -4.59
N ASN A 10 1.52 -7.95 -5.29
CA ASN A 10 0.82 -9.17 -4.91
C ASN A 10 1.24 -9.70 -3.53
N SER A 11 2.52 -9.58 -3.18
CA SER A 11 3.04 -9.99 -1.88
C SER A 11 2.55 -9.08 -0.77
N LEU A 12 2.59 -7.76 -1.00
CA LEU A 12 2.07 -6.76 -0.09
C LEU A 12 0.56 -6.98 0.15
N ASP A 13 -0.23 -7.23 -0.89
CA ASP A 13 -1.66 -7.49 -0.74
C ASP A 13 -1.94 -8.72 0.14
N LYS A 14 -1.20 -9.82 -0.08
CA LYS A 14 -1.28 -11.02 0.77
C LYS A 14 -0.92 -10.73 2.22
N ILE A 15 0.15 -9.96 2.45
CA ILE A 15 0.60 -9.57 3.80
C ILE A 15 -0.46 -8.72 4.50
N LEU A 16 -1.05 -7.75 3.80
CA LEU A 16 -2.12 -6.90 4.32
C LEU A 16 -3.39 -7.69 4.65
N ASN A 17 -3.79 -8.64 3.79
CA ASN A 17 -4.91 -9.53 4.06
C ASN A 17 -4.65 -10.41 5.31
N LYS A 18 -3.41 -10.88 5.49
CA LYS A 18 -3.00 -11.63 6.69
C LYS A 18 -3.01 -10.73 7.93
N ALA A 19 -2.49 -9.51 7.83
CA ALA A 19 -2.51 -8.53 8.91
C ALA A 19 -3.94 -8.19 9.36
N ASP A 20 -4.87 -8.02 8.41
CA ASP A 20 -6.28 -7.75 8.72
C ASP A 20 -6.94 -8.90 9.50
N ARG A 21 -6.61 -10.15 9.18
CA ARG A 21 -7.10 -11.32 9.94
C ARG A 21 -6.52 -11.40 11.35
N LEU A 22 -5.25 -11.04 11.51
CA LEU A 22 -4.52 -11.11 12.77
C LEU A 22 -4.65 -9.86 13.65
N LYS A 23 -5.41 -8.85 13.20
CA LYS A 23 -5.32 -7.49 13.76
C LYS A 23 -5.61 -7.39 15.26
N TYR A 24 -6.48 -8.25 15.77
CA TYR A 24 -6.84 -8.30 17.19
C TYR A 24 -5.83 -9.12 17.99
N ASP A 25 -5.46 -10.30 17.51
CA ASP A 25 -4.54 -11.22 18.20
C ASP A 25 -3.10 -10.67 18.29
N GLN A 26 -2.71 -9.81 17.35
CA GLN A 26 -1.36 -9.25 17.27
C GLN A 26 -1.27 -7.80 17.73
N HIS A 27 -2.34 -7.24 18.31
CA HIS A 27 -2.37 -5.83 18.77
C HIS A 27 -2.00 -4.84 17.65
N PHE A 28 -2.55 -5.04 16.45
CA PHE A 28 -2.36 -4.13 15.32
C PHE A 28 -3.36 -2.97 15.31
N VAL A 29 -4.35 -3.01 16.21
CA VAL A 29 -5.28 -1.92 16.49
C VAL A 29 -5.09 -1.43 17.91
N THR A 30 -5.55 -0.21 18.21
CA THR A 30 -5.44 0.39 19.54
C THR A 30 -6.42 -0.23 20.54
N HIS A 31 -7.64 -0.55 20.10
CA HIS A 31 -8.65 -1.23 20.93
C HIS A 31 -9.19 -2.47 20.23
N GLU A 32 -8.76 -3.65 20.69
CA GLU A 32 -9.03 -4.93 20.03
C GLU A 32 -10.50 -5.34 20.04
N SER A 33 -11.29 -4.83 20.99
CA SER A 33 -12.71 -5.14 21.11
C SER A 33 -13.62 -4.29 20.23
N SER A 34 -13.15 -3.15 19.72
CA SER A 34 -14.03 -2.16 19.07
C SER A 34 -13.54 -1.65 17.72
N ASP A 35 -12.23 -1.54 17.51
CA ASP A 35 -11.69 -0.91 16.31
C ASP A 35 -11.85 -1.81 15.07
N PHE A 36 -12.31 -1.23 13.95
CA PHE A 36 -12.53 -1.93 12.67
C PHE A 36 -13.49 -3.14 12.71
N THR A 37 -14.35 -3.23 13.73
CA THR A 37 -15.39 -4.29 13.85
C THR A 37 -16.55 -4.14 12.86
N ARG A 38 -16.87 -2.90 12.45
CA ARG A 38 -18.00 -2.60 11.56
C ARG A 38 -17.61 -2.69 10.08
N LYS A 39 -18.13 -3.70 9.37
CA LYS A 39 -17.89 -3.93 7.94
C LYS A 39 -18.42 -2.83 7.00
N SER A 40 -19.41 -2.04 7.43
CA SER A 40 -20.04 -1.00 6.60
C SER A 40 -19.24 0.31 6.50
N ARG A 41 -18.08 0.42 7.15
CA ARG A 41 -17.22 1.60 7.10
C ARG A 41 -16.48 1.64 5.76
N LYS A 42 -16.43 2.83 5.14
CA LYS A 42 -15.71 3.07 3.88
C LYS A 42 -14.18 2.91 3.99
N LEU A 43 -13.64 3.04 5.20
CA LEU A 43 -12.23 2.84 5.50
C LEU A 43 -12.11 1.58 6.35
N SER A 44 -11.78 0.46 5.72
CA SER A 44 -11.40 -0.74 6.44
C SER A 44 -9.99 -0.61 7.03
N PHE A 45 -9.60 -1.58 7.85
CA PHE A 45 -8.24 -1.67 8.38
C PHE A 45 -7.22 -1.74 7.23
N LYS A 46 -7.48 -2.61 6.26
CA LYS A 46 -6.65 -2.76 5.06
C LYS A 46 -6.60 -1.46 4.25
N ASP A 47 -7.75 -0.84 3.95
CA ASP A 47 -7.78 0.40 3.16
C ASP A 47 -6.99 1.52 3.83
N THR A 48 -7.11 1.63 5.16
CA THR A 48 -6.41 2.69 5.91
C THR A 48 -4.89 2.49 5.88
N ILE A 49 -4.41 1.26 6.03
CA ILE A 49 -2.97 0.97 5.93
C ILE A 49 -2.47 1.14 4.50
N SER A 50 -3.20 0.60 3.51
CA SER A 50 -2.87 0.76 2.09
C SER A 50 -2.76 2.24 1.73
N PHE A 51 -3.71 3.07 2.19
CA PHE A 51 -3.68 4.51 2.00
C PHE A 51 -2.42 5.14 2.59
N ILE A 52 -2.07 4.81 3.83
CA ILE A 52 -0.86 5.33 4.51
C ILE A 52 0.41 4.95 3.74
N LEU A 53 0.50 3.72 3.23
CA LEU A 53 1.65 3.25 2.48
C LEU A 53 1.75 3.87 1.08
N SER A 54 0.63 4.35 0.52
CA SER A 54 0.57 4.95 -0.82
C SER A 54 0.64 6.48 -0.83
N MET A 55 0.77 7.15 0.32
CA MET A 55 0.82 8.61 0.38
C MET A 55 2.00 9.16 -0.41
N ALA A 56 1.74 10.15 -1.27
CA ALA A 56 2.71 10.72 -2.20
C ALA A 56 3.05 12.20 -1.90
N GLY A 57 2.52 12.75 -0.81
CA GLY A 57 2.78 14.12 -0.36
C GLY A 57 1.86 15.17 -0.99
N LYS A 58 0.79 14.75 -1.68
CA LYS A 58 -0.27 15.64 -2.16
C LYS A 58 -1.23 16.01 -1.02
N PRO A 59 -2.11 17.00 -1.20
CA PRO A 59 -3.19 17.25 -0.24
C PRO A 59 -4.01 15.98 0.03
N ILE A 60 -4.26 15.66 1.30
CA ILE A 60 -4.97 14.42 1.73
C ILE A 60 -6.30 14.21 0.99
N ARG A 61 -7.02 15.30 0.68
CA ARG A 61 -8.29 15.21 -0.04
C ARG A 61 -8.11 14.71 -1.47
N GLU A 62 -7.07 15.16 -2.17
CA GLU A 62 -6.75 14.71 -3.52
C GLU A 62 -6.30 13.25 -3.50
N GLU A 63 -5.43 12.88 -2.57
CA GLU A 63 -5.01 11.48 -2.42
C GLU A 63 -6.18 10.55 -2.08
N LEU A 64 -7.14 10.99 -1.26
CA LEU A 64 -8.35 10.21 -0.98
C LEU A 64 -9.24 10.05 -2.21
N LEU A 65 -9.32 11.05 -3.09
CA LEU A 65 -10.05 10.92 -4.35
C LEU A 65 -9.36 9.92 -5.28
N ASP A 66 -8.04 10.05 -5.45
CA ASP A 66 -7.22 9.15 -6.26
C ASP A 66 -7.34 7.69 -5.77
N PHE A 67 -7.15 7.47 -4.46
CA PHE A 67 -7.18 6.13 -3.85
C PHE A 67 -8.54 5.45 -3.98
N PHE A 68 -9.64 6.22 -3.86
CA PHE A 68 -11.00 5.71 -4.00
C PHE A 68 -11.56 5.87 -5.42
N HIS A 69 -10.70 6.00 -6.43
CA HIS A 69 -11.07 6.07 -7.85
C HIS A 69 -12.17 7.09 -8.15
N TYR A 70 -12.10 8.27 -7.53
CA TYR A 70 -13.07 9.35 -7.69
C TYR A 70 -14.52 8.91 -7.43
N SER A 71 -14.73 7.95 -6.51
CA SER A 71 -16.09 7.52 -6.14
C SER A 71 -16.97 8.70 -5.74
N ASN A 72 -18.27 8.63 -6.02
CA ASN A 72 -19.22 9.71 -5.71
C ASN A 72 -19.31 10.06 -4.21
N ASN A 73 -18.78 9.21 -3.33
CA ASN A 73 -18.90 9.36 -1.89
C ASN A 73 -17.64 8.85 -1.17
N PRO A 74 -16.47 9.49 -1.37
CA PRO A 74 -15.22 9.05 -0.76
C PRO A 74 -15.22 9.34 0.75
N PRO A 75 -14.30 8.75 1.52
CA PRO A 75 -14.06 9.17 2.90
C PRO A 75 -13.57 10.62 2.97
N THR A 76 -13.85 11.29 4.08
CA THR A 76 -13.30 12.62 4.37
C THR A 76 -11.90 12.51 5.00
N ALA A 77 -11.12 13.59 4.94
CA ALA A 77 -9.84 13.68 5.64
C ALA A 77 -9.98 13.44 7.16
N SER A 78 -11.06 13.94 7.77
CA SER A 78 -11.35 13.69 9.20
C SER A 78 -11.65 12.22 9.49
N ALA A 79 -12.39 11.54 8.61
CA ALA A 79 -12.65 10.11 8.74
C ALA A 79 -11.36 9.29 8.62
N LEU A 80 -10.45 9.68 7.73
CA LEU A 80 -9.11 9.09 7.62
C LEU A 80 -8.31 9.27 8.90
N VAL A 81 -8.25 10.48 9.47
CA VAL A 81 -7.51 10.74 10.72
C VAL A 81 -8.05 9.87 11.86
N GLN A 82 -9.37 9.73 11.98
CA GLN A 82 -10.02 8.88 12.98
C GLN A 82 -9.81 7.38 12.74
N ALA A 83 -9.68 6.93 11.49
CA ALA A 83 -9.35 5.55 11.17
C ALA A 83 -7.87 5.28 11.49
N ARG A 84 -6.98 6.20 11.12
CA ARG A 84 -5.54 6.11 11.39
C ARG A 84 -5.22 6.05 12.87
N SER A 85 -5.92 6.81 13.71
CA SER A 85 -5.70 6.82 15.17
C SER A 85 -5.99 5.47 15.85
N LYS A 86 -6.66 4.55 15.16
CA LYS A 86 -6.99 3.21 15.64
C LYS A 86 -5.92 2.17 15.28
N ILE A 87 -4.92 2.55 14.48
CA ILE A 87 -3.88 1.64 14.02
C ILE A 87 -2.69 1.73 14.98
N SER A 88 -2.26 0.58 15.46
CA SER A 88 -1.01 0.45 16.21
C SER A 88 0.18 0.44 15.26
N SER A 89 1.27 1.13 15.64
CA SER A 89 2.50 1.17 14.85
C SER A 89 3.14 -0.22 14.63
N ARG A 90 2.78 -1.20 15.47
CA ARG A 90 3.22 -2.60 15.38
C ARG A 90 2.88 -3.24 14.03
N VAL A 91 1.78 -2.85 13.40
CA VAL A 91 1.40 -3.41 12.09
C VAL A 91 2.43 -3.08 11.01
N PHE A 92 3.04 -1.89 11.05
CA PHE A 92 4.03 -1.49 10.04
C PHE A 92 5.33 -2.29 10.20
N GLN A 93 5.72 -2.59 11.45
CA GLN A 93 6.85 -3.49 11.71
C GLN A 93 6.56 -4.90 11.18
N TYR A 94 5.35 -5.41 11.42
CA TYR A 94 4.92 -6.71 10.89
C TYR A 94 4.95 -6.73 9.35
N ILE A 95 4.37 -5.73 8.69
CA ILE A 95 4.33 -5.63 7.23
C ILE A 95 5.75 -5.59 6.66
N LEU A 96 6.63 -4.73 7.19
CA LEU A 96 8.01 -4.61 6.73
C LEU A 96 8.78 -5.93 6.89
N ASN A 97 8.63 -6.61 8.03
CA ASN A 97 9.29 -7.87 8.29
C ASN A 97 8.80 -8.99 7.37
N GLU A 98 7.48 -9.12 7.17
CA GLU A 98 6.93 -10.13 6.26
C GLU A 98 7.28 -9.83 4.80
N LEU A 99 7.37 -8.54 4.42
CA LEU A 99 7.80 -8.14 3.08
C LEU A 99 9.27 -8.52 2.86
N ASN A 100 10.15 -8.24 3.82
CA ASN A 100 11.56 -8.68 3.76
C ASN A 100 11.70 -10.21 3.65
N LYS A 101 10.83 -10.98 4.30
CA LYS A 101 10.82 -12.46 4.15
C LYS A 101 10.32 -12.92 2.80
N ALA A 102 9.39 -12.20 2.18
CA ALA A 102 8.85 -12.54 0.86
C ALA A 102 9.88 -12.34 -0.27
N PHE A 103 10.90 -11.53 -0.02
CA PHE A 103 12.00 -11.26 -0.94
C PHE A 103 13.32 -11.58 -0.23
N PRO A 104 13.71 -12.85 -0.04
CA PRO A 104 14.97 -13.14 0.62
C PRO A 104 16.15 -12.58 -0.22
N PRO A 105 17.13 -11.91 0.40
CA PRO A 105 18.30 -11.42 -0.32
C PRO A 105 19.17 -12.58 -0.80
N ASP A 106 19.60 -12.52 -2.07
CA ASP A 106 20.69 -13.39 -2.55
C ASP A 106 22.03 -12.98 -1.93
N ASN A 107 22.21 -11.67 -1.65
CA ASN A 107 23.39 -11.09 -0.99
C ASN A 107 22.99 -9.84 -0.18
N LEU A 108 23.80 -9.50 0.83
CA LEU A 108 23.63 -8.30 1.64
C LEU A 108 24.63 -7.21 1.24
N TYR A 109 24.18 -5.96 1.14
CA TYR A 109 25.04 -4.80 0.97
C TYR A 109 25.30 -4.14 2.32
N LYS A 110 26.53 -4.25 2.85
CA LYS A 110 26.89 -3.71 4.18
C LYS A 110 25.93 -4.17 5.30
N GLY A 111 25.44 -5.41 5.22
CA GLY A 111 24.46 -5.97 6.15
C GLY A 111 23.00 -5.59 5.87
N TYR A 112 22.73 -4.77 4.86
CA TYR A 112 21.38 -4.38 4.46
C TYR A 112 20.87 -5.22 3.28
N HIS A 113 19.58 -5.53 3.33
CA HIS A 113 18.85 -6.08 2.21
C HIS A 113 18.39 -4.93 1.30
N LEU A 114 18.91 -4.89 0.08
CA LEU A 114 18.55 -3.88 -0.91
C LEU A 114 17.53 -4.44 -1.89
N ILE A 115 16.33 -3.85 -1.90
CA ILE A 115 15.35 -4.02 -2.98
C ILE A 115 15.21 -2.66 -3.64
N ALA A 116 15.54 -2.58 -4.93
CA ALA A 116 15.26 -1.41 -5.75
C ALA A 116 14.18 -1.79 -6.76
N VAL A 117 13.11 -1.02 -6.80
CA VAL A 117 12.17 -1.00 -7.92
C VAL A 117 12.35 0.38 -8.53
N ASP A 118 13.31 0.51 -9.45
CA ASP A 118 13.48 1.74 -10.21
C ASP A 118 12.24 1.93 -11.09
N GLY A 119 11.45 2.95 -10.76
CA GLY A 119 10.28 3.39 -11.49
C GLY A 119 10.54 4.76 -12.06
N SER A 120 11.45 4.86 -13.03
CA SER A 120 11.64 6.06 -13.82
C SER A 120 10.61 6.07 -14.96
N GLU A 121 9.55 6.86 -14.83
CA GLU A 121 8.65 7.15 -15.95
C GLU A 121 9.21 8.36 -16.70
N MET A 122 9.91 8.12 -17.81
CA MET A 122 10.45 9.17 -18.66
C MET A 122 9.51 9.37 -19.85
N GLN A 123 8.92 10.56 -20.00
CA GLN A 123 8.25 10.91 -21.25
C GLN A 123 9.31 11.07 -22.34
N ILE A 124 9.38 10.07 -23.22
CA ILE A 124 10.17 10.14 -24.45
C ILE A 124 9.31 10.72 -25.59
N PRO A 125 9.90 11.44 -26.55
CA PRO A 125 9.19 11.87 -27.75
C PRO A 125 8.58 10.69 -28.49
N LEU A 126 7.44 10.93 -29.14
CA LEU A 126 6.77 9.92 -29.95
C LEU A 126 7.67 9.52 -31.13
N ASP A 127 7.95 8.23 -31.29
CA ASP A 127 8.76 7.69 -32.38
C ASP A 127 7.93 6.72 -33.22
N PHE A 128 7.54 7.14 -34.42
CA PHE A 128 6.75 6.31 -35.33
C PHE A 128 7.50 5.09 -35.88
N SER A 129 8.82 5.03 -35.71
CA SER A 129 9.64 3.87 -36.05
C SER A 129 9.80 2.87 -34.90
N ASP A 130 9.41 3.25 -33.67
CA ASP A 130 9.41 2.40 -32.49
C ASP A 130 7.96 2.15 -32.00
N PRO A 131 7.40 0.95 -32.27
CA PRO A 131 6.03 0.59 -31.86
C PRO A 131 5.78 0.60 -30.36
N ASP A 132 6.82 0.57 -29.53
CA ASP A 132 6.71 0.60 -28.07
C ASP A 132 6.51 2.03 -27.53
N THR A 133 6.76 3.06 -28.35
CA THR A 133 6.43 4.46 -28.03
C THR A 133 5.01 4.88 -28.43
N LEU A 134 4.30 4.02 -29.17
CA LEU A 134 2.95 4.28 -29.64
C LEU A 134 1.91 3.86 -28.60
N HIS A 135 1.02 4.79 -28.25
CA HIS A 135 -0.10 4.51 -27.36
C HIS A 135 -1.04 3.48 -28.00
N LYS A 136 -1.09 2.26 -27.48
CA LYS A 136 -2.04 1.23 -27.92
C LYS A 136 -3.40 1.52 -27.28
N SER A 137 -4.36 1.95 -28.10
CA SER A 137 -5.78 2.16 -27.76
C SER A 137 -6.47 0.89 -27.32
#